data_AF-A0A9E2R3J1-F1
#
_entry.id   AF-A0A9E2R3J1-F1
#
_cell.length_a   1.000
_cell.length_b   1.000
_cell.length_c   1.000
_cell.angle_alpha   90.00
_cell.angle_beta   90.00
_cell.angle_gamma   90.00
#
_symmetry.space_group_name_H-M   'P 1'
#
loop_
_entity.id
_entity.type
_entity.pdbx_description
1 polymer ?
#
loop_
_entity_poly.entity_id
_entity_poly.type
_entity_poly.pdbx_seq_one_letter_code
_entity_poly.pdbx_strand_id
1 'polypeptide(L)'
;MELKFVLEAILFTAQKPLTARELRELMTRAADDTEDAAAKAFRKVAEADVTAALEQLEREHCEAGRSYRLACVADSWQFVSQPQYAPWLRALLGEKARPARLSQAALETLAIIAYRQPLTRAEIEQIRGVSVDGVMQTLLERGLVEQVGRADVPGRPGTYGTTRLFLEYFGLRGLEDLPAADELRRLEVPKPPGLMTAEPGLATAPPEQLTLQPTGSDGTPPPPAQSDTAGAPTAPPEGAP
;
A
#
# COMPACT_ATOMS: atom_id res chain seq x y z
N MET A 1 40.15 13.57 12.94
CA MET A 1 39.01 12.65 12.81
C MET A 1 38.36 12.95 11.47
N GLU A 2 38.21 11.98 10.57
CA GLU A 2 37.56 12.20 9.28
C GLU A 2 36.06 11.95 9.38
N LEU A 3 35.25 12.73 8.65
CA LEU A 3 33.78 12.62 8.64
C LEU A 3 33.32 11.19 8.34
N LYS A 4 33.93 10.55 7.34
CA LYS A 4 33.58 9.20 6.89
C LYS A 4 33.67 8.14 7.99
N PHE A 5 34.71 8.20 8.84
CA PHE A 5 34.89 7.22 9.91
C PHE A 5 33.89 7.41 11.05
N VAL A 6 33.46 8.65 11.29
CA VAL A 6 32.39 8.94 12.24
C VAL A 6 31.07 8.35 11.73
N LEU A 7 30.75 8.58 10.46
CA LEU A 7 29.55 8.03 9.82
C LEU A 7 29.59 6.49 9.78
N GLU A 8 30.73 5.89 9.44
CA GLU A 8 30.94 4.44 9.48
C GLU A 8 30.66 3.88 10.88
N ALA A 9 31.23 4.49 11.93
CA ALA A 9 31.04 4.04 13.31
C ALA A 9 29.57 4.15 13.77
N ILE A 10 28.89 5.25 13.42
CA ILE A 10 27.46 5.44 13.73
C ILE A 10 26.63 4.36 13.02
N LEU A 11 26.82 4.20 11.70
CA LEU A 11 26.02 3.26 10.90
C LEU A 11 26.30 1.79 11.22
N PHE A 12 27.54 1.46 11.61
CA PHE A 12 27.89 0.11 12.06
C PHE A 12 27.19 -0.26 13.38
N THR A 13 26.97 0.73 14.25
CA THR A 13 26.31 0.53 15.55
C THR A 13 24.78 0.69 15.45
N ALA A 14 24.29 1.34 14.40
CA ALA A 14 22.88 1.60 14.20
C ALA A 14 22.09 0.28 14.02
N GLN A 15 21.02 0.12 14.78
CA GLN A 15 20.10 -1.03 14.65
C GLN A 15 19.00 -0.79 13.61
N LYS A 16 18.95 0.41 13.02
CA LYS A 16 17.96 0.84 12.05
C LYS A 16 18.64 1.65 10.95
N PRO A 17 18.08 1.65 9.72
CA PRO A 17 18.52 2.58 8.67
C PRO A 17 18.41 4.02 9.16
N LEU A 18 19.38 4.86 8.77
CA LEU A 18 19.40 6.28 9.14
C LEU A 18 19.47 7.16 7.90
N THR A 19 18.64 8.18 7.84
CA THR A 19 18.67 9.20 6.79
C THR A 19 19.87 10.16 6.97
N ALA A 20 20.29 10.82 5.89
CA ALA A 20 21.35 11.84 5.95
C ALA A 20 21.00 12.96 6.95
N ARG A 21 19.73 13.35 7.00
CA ARG A 21 19.20 14.30 7.97
C ARG A 21 19.34 13.81 9.41
N GLU A 22 18.95 12.58 9.72
CA GLU A 22 19.08 12.03 11.09
C GLU A 22 20.55 11.93 11.52
N LEU A 23 21.45 11.55 10.60
CA LEU A 23 22.89 11.54 10.86
C LEU A 23 23.39 12.95 11.19
N ARG A 24 22.99 13.97 10.43
CA ARG A 24 23.33 15.38 10.71
C ARG A 24 22.82 15.83 12.09
N GLU A 25 21.59 15.50 12.43
CA GLU A 25 20.99 15.83 13.74
C GLU A 25 21.76 15.15 14.88
N LEU A 26 22.15 13.88 14.73
CA LEU A 26 22.95 13.14 15.70
C LEU A 26 24.34 13.76 15.88
N MET A 27 25.00 14.13 14.78
CA MET A 27 26.31 14.80 14.82
C MET A 27 26.25 16.16 15.50
N THR A 28 25.19 16.94 15.24
CA THR A 28 24.97 18.24 15.90
C THR A 28 24.81 18.06 17.41
N ARG A 29 24.02 17.05 17.83
CA ARG A 29 23.84 16.72 19.25
C ARG A 29 25.13 16.28 19.92
N ALA A 30 25.89 15.38 19.29
CA ALA A 30 27.18 14.92 19.80
C ALA A 30 28.19 16.06 19.96
N ALA A 31 28.15 17.06 19.07
CA ALA A 31 28.97 18.26 19.13
C ALA A 31 28.60 19.21 20.28
N ASP A 32 27.32 19.24 20.66
CA ASP A 32 26.82 20.06 21.77
C ASP A 32 27.06 19.36 23.14
N ASP A 33 26.97 18.02 23.20
CA ASP A 33 27.12 17.23 24.43
C ASP A 33 28.58 16.96 24.84
N THR A 34 29.52 17.06 23.90
CA THR A 34 30.94 16.71 24.11
C THR A 34 31.84 17.94 24.09
N GLU A 35 32.85 17.98 24.97
CA GLU A 35 33.85 19.05 24.94
C GLU A 35 34.90 18.89 23.83
N ASP A 36 34.92 17.74 23.14
CA ASP A 36 35.87 17.38 22.10
C ASP A 36 35.82 18.36 20.90
N ALA A 37 36.96 18.96 20.60
CA ALA A 37 37.14 19.87 19.47
C ALA A 37 36.84 19.20 18.12
N ALA A 38 37.11 17.89 17.98
CA ALA A 38 36.81 17.15 16.77
C ALA A 38 35.30 17.02 16.54
N ALA A 39 34.52 16.71 17.59
CA ALA A 39 33.06 16.66 17.50
C ALA A 39 32.47 18.05 17.16
N LYS A 40 32.99 19.11 17.80
CA LYS A 40 32.56 20.50 17.53
C LYS A 40 32.79 20.95 16.10
N ALA A 41 33.86 20.47 15.44
CA ALA A 41 34.13 20.77 14.04
C ALA A 41 33.01 20.29 13.10
N PHE A 42 32.30 19.23 13.47
CA PHE A 42 31.22 18.65 12.67
C PHE A 42 29.83 19.23 12.95
N ARG A 43 29.72 20.23 13.83
CA ARG A 43 28.43 20.84 14.21
C ARG A 43 27.66 21.47 13.06
N LYS A 44 28.37 21.99 12.03
CA LYS A 44 27.79 22.74 10.91
C LYS A 44 27.95 22.04 9.56
N VAL A 45 28.13 20.71 9.56
CA VAL A 45 28.24 19.94 8.31
C VAL A 45 26.92 20.03 7.55
N ALA A 46 26.99 20.34 6.25
CA ALA A 46 25.81 20.37 5.41
C ALA A 46 25.32 18.95 5.11
N GLU A 47 24.02 18.77 4.91
CA GLU A 47 23.45 17.47 4.57
C GLU A 47 24.05 16.90 3.26
N ALA A 48 24.35 17.77 2.29
CA ALA A 48 25.03 17.40 1.05
C ALA A 48 26.42 16.80 1.30
N ASP A 49 27.18 17.33 2.27
CA ASP A 49 28.51 16.80 2.60
C ASP A 49 28.41 15.42 3.26
N VAL A 50 27.38 15.20 4.09
CA VAL A 50 27.08 13.89 4.69
C VAL A 50 26.76 12.88 3.58
N THR A 51 25.86 13.23 2.67
CA THR A 51 25.49 12.36 1.54
C THR A 51 26.71 12.04 0.66
N ALA A 52 27.52 13.04 0.31
CA ALA A 52 28.74 12.84 -0.48
C ALA A 52 29.74 11.91 0.23
N ALA A 53 29.90 12.05 1.54
CA ALA A 53 30.76 11.17 2.34
C ALA A 53 30.21 9.73 2.41
N LEU A 54 28.89 9.55 2.49
CA LEU A 54 28.25 8.23 2.47
C LEU A 54 28.38 7.53 1.12
N GLU A 55 28.20 8.26 0.03
CA GLU A 55 28.41 7.72 -1.32
C GLU A 55 29.88 7.36 -1.56
N GLN A 56 30.82 8.14 -1.02
CA GLN A 56 32.24 7.77 -1.04
C GLN A 56 32.49 6.49 -0.25
N LEU A 57 31.95 6.40 0.97
CA LEU A 57 32.09 5.21 1.81
C LEU A 57 31.51 3.97 1.12
N GLU A 58 30.35 4.08 0.48
CA GLU A 58 29.75 3.00 -0.32
C GLU A 58 30.71 2.48 -1.40
N ARG A 59 31.34 3.39 -2.17
CA ARG A 59 32.32 3.01 -3.20
C ARG A 59 33.52 2.30 -2.61
N GLU A 60 34.12 2.87 -1.54
CA GLU A 60 35.29 2.29 -0.87
C GLU A 60 35.00 0.88 -0.32
N HIS A 61 33.84 0.66 0.29
CA HIS A 61 33.44 -0.67 0.79
C HIS A 61 33.16 -1.66 -0.34
N CYS A 62 32.61 -1.20 -1.47
CA CYS A 62 32.40 -2.03 -2.65
C CYS A 62 33.72 -2.48 -3.27
N GLU A 63 34.67 -1.56 -3.44
CA GLU A 63 36.01 -1.83 -3.98
C GLU A 63 36.83 -2.74 -3.07
N ALA A 64 36.69 -2.58 -1.75
CA ALA A 64 37.35 -3.43 -0.77
C ALA A 64 36.85 -4.89 -0.76
N GLY A 65 35.75 -5.21 -1.44
CA GLY A 65 35.25 -6.59 -1.58
C GLY A 65 34.87 -7.26 -0.25
N ARG A 66 34.39 -6.48 0.73
CA ARG A 66 34.07 -6.98 2.09
C ARG A 66 32.80 -7.82 2.09
N SER A 67 32.60 -8.65 3.12
CA SER A 67 31.40 -9.50 3.26
C SER A 67 30.08 -8.74 3.46
N TYR A 68 30.18 -7.43 3.70
CA TYR A 68 29.10 -6.49 3.85
C TYR A 68 29.34 -5.27 2.96
N ARG A 69 28.28 -4.53 2.66
CA ARG A 69 28.29 -3.30 1.88
C ARG A 69 27.43 -2.25 2.58
N LEU A 70 27.75 -0.98 2.33
CA LEU A 70 26.84 0.10 2.66
C LEU A 70 25.75 0.16 1.56
N ALA A 71 24.49 0.29 1.94
CA ALA A 71 23.37 0.41 1.00
C ALA A 71 22.48 1.59 1.39
N CYS A 72 22.02 2.33 0.39
CA CYS A 72 20.99 3.34 0.52
C CYS A 72 19.65 2.76 0.04
N VAL A 73 18.63 2.84 0.90
CA VAL A 73 17.28 2.34 0.67
C VAL A 73 16.28 3.36 1.23
N ALA A 74 15.35 3.84 0.40
CA ALA A 74 14.37 4.87 0.77
C ALA A 74 14.99 6.08 1.49
N ASP A 75 16.06 6.64 0.90
CA ASP A 75 16.91 7.73 1.44
C ASP A 75 17.61 7.44 2.78
N SER A 76 17.63 6.17 3.19
CA SER A 76 18.21 5.73 4.46
C SER A 76 19.40 4.81 4.23
N TRP A 77 20.46 5.00 4.99
CA TRP A 77 21.72 4.29 4.86
C TRP A 77 21.85 3.23 5.95
N GLN A 78 22.34 2.05 5.58
CA GLN A 78 22.62 0.95 6.51
C GLN A 78 23.67 -0.01 5.95
N PHE A 79 24.37 -0.69 6.85
CA PHE A 79 25.21 -1.82 6.47
C PHE A 79 24.37 -3.08 6.26
N VAL A 80 24.56 -3.72 5.11
CA VAL A 80 23.90 -4.97 4.75
C VAL A 80 24.93 -6.01 4.31
N SER A 81 24.65 -7.27 4.57
CA SER A 81 25.48 -8.37 4.07
C SER A 81 25.39 -8.47 2.54
N GLN A 82 26.45 -8.97 1.89
CA GLN A 82 26.37 -9.25 0.46
C GLN A 82 25.39 -10.40 0.17
N PRO A 83 24.63 -10.35 -0.95
CA PRO A 83 23.64 -11.36 -1.29
C PRO A 83 24.19 -12.79 -1.39
N GLN A 84 25.46 -12.93 -1.78
CA GLN A 84 26.14 -14.22 -1.85
C GLN A 84 26.08 -14.95 -0.50
N TYR A 85 26.14 -14.21 0.62
CA TYR A 85 26.11 -14.79 1.97
C TYR A 85 24.72 -15.19 2.50
N ALA A 86 23.67 -14.99 1.70
CA ALA A 86 22.30 -15.24 2.14
C ALA A 86 22.03 -16.67 2.63
N PRO A 87 22.56 -17.76 2.04
CA PRO A 87 22.29 -19.12 2.53
C PRO A 87 22.74 -19.36 3.98
N TRP A 88 23.92 -18.87 4.35
CA TRP A 88 24.46 -19.03 5.70
C TRP A 88 23.72 -18.17 6.72
N LEU A 89 23.39 -16.92 6.36
CA LEU A 89 22.62 -16.03 7.23
C LEU A 89 21.18 -16.51 7.44
N ARG A 90 20.59 -17.17 6.44
CA ARG A 90 19.27 -17.83 6.59
C ARG A 90 19.32 -18.98 7.58
N ALA A 91 20.39 -19.78 7.59
CA ALA A 91 20.55 -20.85 8.58
C ALA A 91 20.68 -20.28 10.01
N LEU A 92 21.31 -19.11 10.16
CA LEU A 92 21.44 -18.42 11.45
C LEU A 92 20.12 -17.79 11.94
N LEU A 93 19.41 -17.07 11.06
CA LEU A 93 18.22 -16.29 11.42
C LEU A 93 16.93 -17.11 11.42
N GLY A 94 16.91 -18.26 10.73
CA GLY A 94 15.74 -19.11 10.56
C GLY A 94 14.66 -18.53 9.63
N GLU A 95 13.57 -19.29 9.43
CA GLU A 95 12.50 -18.92 8.48
C GLU A 95 11.59 -17.79 8.98
N LYS A 96 11.50 -17.58 10.30
CA LYS A 96 10.61 -16.58 10.93
C LYS A 96 10.98 -15.14 10.61
N ALA A 97 12.21 -14.88 10.16
CA ALA A 97 12.67 -13.55 9.81
C ALA A 97 12.20 -13.10 8.40
N ARG A 98 11.45 -13.93 7.66
CA ARG A 98 11.06 -13.61 6.28
C ARG A 98 9.73 -12.84 6.21
N PRO A 99 9.68 -11.66 5.56
CA PRO A 99 8.42 -11.04 5.23
C PRO A 99 7.62 -11.92 4.26
N ALA A 100 6.30 -12.00 4.47
CA ALA A 100 5.41 -12.81 3.65
C ALA A 100 5.50 -12.43 2.17
N ARG A 101 5.75 -13.41 1.29
CA ARG A 101 5.87 -13.17 -0.15
C ARG A 101 4.56 -12.62 -0.70
N LEU A 102 4.67 -11.69 -1.65
CA LEU A 102 3.55 -11.22 -2.45
C LEU A 102 3.18 -12.30 -3.48
N SER A 103 1.88 -12.45 -3.76
CA SER A 103 1.41 -13.31 -4.86
C SER A 103 1.78 -12.69 -6.21
N GLN A 104 1.76 -13.50 -7.27
CA GLN A 104 2.01 -12.99 -8.62
C GLN A 104 1.01 -11.87 -9.00
N ALA A 105 -0.28 -12.06 -8.72
CA ALA A 105 -1.29 -11.05 -8.97
C ALA A 105 -1.02 -9.74 -8.18
N ALA A 106 -0.51 -9.84 -6.95
CA ALA A 106 -0.13 -8.67 -6.17
C ALA A 106 1.09 -7.94 -6.77
N LEU A 107 2.11 -8.68 -7.21
CA LEU A 107 3.29 -8.09 -7.86
C LEU A 107 2.94 -7.40 -9.18
N GLU A 108 2.09 -8.00 -10.00
CA GLU A 108 1.64 -7.42 -11.27
C GLU A 108 0.85 -6.11 -11.05
N THR A 109 -0.08 -6.08 -10.08
CA THR A 109 -0.82 -4.85 -9.75
C THR A 109 0.12 -3.79 -9.18
N LEU A 110 1.02 -4.18 -8.28
CA LEU A 110 1.98 -3.27 -7.67
C LEU A 110 2.92 -2.67 -8.71
N ALA A 111 3.35 -3.44 -9.70
CA ALA A 111 4.14 -2.95 -10.82
C ALA A 111 3.38 -1.88 -11.62
N ILE A 112 2.12 -2.12 -11.98
CA ILE A 112 1.30 -1.12 -12.68
C ILE A 112 1.25 0.20 -11.91
N ILE A 113 1.04 0.13 -10.59
CA ILE A 113 1.00 1.33 -9.73
C ILE A 113 2.37 2.02 -9.72
N ALA A 114 3.45 1.29 -9.45
CA ALA A 114 4.80 1.85 -9.34
C ALA A 114 5.26 2.57 -10.64
N TYR A 115 4.90 2.04 -11.81
CA TYR A 115 5.29 2.62 -13.08
C TYR A 115 4.37 3.74 -13.59
N ARG A 116 3.10 3.79 -13.16
CA ARG A 116 2.10 4.70 -13.75
C ARG A 116 1.39 5.63 -12.77
N GLN A 117 1.74 5.59 -11.49
CA GLN A 117 1.11 6.46 -10.50
C GLN A 117 1.15 7.94 -10.89
N PRO A 118 0.13 8.74 -10.53
CA PRO A 118 -1.07 8.35 -9.78
C PRO A 118 -2.15 7.68 -10.66
N LEU A 119 -2.71 6.54 -10.23
CA LEU A 119 -3.80 5.82 -10.94
C LEU A 119 -5.02 5.56 -10.06
N THR A 120 -6.20 5.53 -10.67
CA THR A 120 -7.45 5.09 -10.02
C THR A 120 -7.59 3.56 -10.04
N ARG A 121 -8.41 3.02 -9.13
CA ARG A 121 -8.70 1.57 -9.11
C ARG A 121 -9.26 1.06 -10.45
N ALA A 122 -10.13 1.83 -11.10
CA ALA A 122 -10.74 1.46 -12.36
C ALA A 122 -9.72 1.38 -13.51
N GLU A 123 -8.75 2.31 -13.56
CA GLU A 123 -7.68 2.27 -14.55
C GLU A 123 -6.77 1.05 -14.35
N ILE A 124 -6.46 0.70 -13.09
CA ILE A 124 -5.67 -0.50 -12.77
C ILE A 124 -6.40 -1.77 -13.23
N GLU A 125 -7.70 -1.88 -12.95
CA GLU A 125 -8.54 -3.00 -13.38
C GLU A 125 -8.60 -3.11 -14.91
N GLN A 126 -8.73 -1.99 -15.61
CA GLN A 126 -8.73 -1.95 -17.07
C GLN A 126 -7.40 -2.42 -17.67
N ILE A 127 -6.26 -2.03 -17.10
CA ILE A 127 -4.93 -2.49 -17.54
C ILE A 127 -4.76 -3.99 -17.25
N ARG A 128 -5.24 -4.46 -16.10
CA ARG A 128 -5.15 -5.87 -15.68
C ARG A 128 -6.11 -6.80 -16.41
N GLY A 129 -7.23 -6.27 -16.90
CA GLY A 129 -8.32 -7.05 -17.49
C GLY A 129 -9.08 -7.95 -16.50
N VAL A 130 -8.84 -7.82 -15.19
CA VAL A 130 -9.46 -8.62 -14.12
C VAL A 130 -9.67 -7.76 -12.88
N SER A 131 -10.66 -8.10 -12.04
CA SER A 131 -10.91 -7.41 -10.78
C SER A 131 -9.69 -7.43 -9.86
N VAL A 132 -9.36 -6.27 -9.30
CA VAL A 132 -8.19 -6.04 -8.43
C VAL A 132 -8.56 -5.78 -6.98
N ASP A 133 -9.83 -5.92 -6.59
CA ASP A 133 -10.32 -5.50 -5.27
C ASP A 133 -9.58 -6.16 -4.10
N GLY A 134 -9.48 -7.50 -4.09
CA GLY A 134 -8.79 -8.22 -3.03
C GLY A 134 -7.28 -7.94 -2.98
N VAL A 135 -6.67 -7.73 -4.14
CA VAL A 135 -5.25 -7.40 -4.25
C VAL A 135 -4.97 -5.98 -3.76
N MET A 136 -5.79 -5.01 -4.16
CA MET A 136 -5.70 -3.63 -3.70
C MET A 136 -5.85 -3.54 -2.19
N GLN A 137 -6.83 -4.24 -1.62
CA GLN A 137 -7.02 -4.30 -0.17
C GLN A 137 -5.76 -4.85 0.51
N THR A 138 -5.19 -5.93 0.00
CA THR A 138 -3.96 -6.53 0.54
C THR A 138 -2.76 -5.58 0.46
N LEU A 139 -2.60 -4.84 -0.65
CA LEU A 139 -1.49 -3.90 -0.84
C LEU A 139 -1.61 -2.67 0.06
N LEU A 140 -2.83 -2.18 0.28
CA LEU A 140 -3.13 -1.10 1.21
C LEU A 140 -2.90 -1.52 2.68
N GLU A 141 -3.38 -2.70 3.07
CA GLU A 141 -3.19 -3.25 4.42
C GLU A 141 -1.70 -3.48 4.75
N ARG A 142 -0.93 -3.91 3.75
CA ARG A 142 0.53 -4.06 3.89
C ARG A 142 1.28 -2.73 3.80
N GLY A 143 0.60 -1.62 3.54
CA GLY A 143 1.20 -0.29 3.43
C GLY A 143 2.17 -0.12 2.26
N LEU A 144 2.12 -0.99 1.24
CA LEU A 144 2.96 -0.86 0.03
C LEU A 144 2.40 0.19 -0.95
N VAL A 145 1.10 0.45 -0.85
CA VAL A 145 0.35 1.42 -1.65
C VAL A 145 -0.45 2.29 -0.69
N GLU A 146 -0.63 3.56 -1.05
CA GLU A 146 -1.49 4.50 -0.33
C GLU A 146 -2.35 5.33 -1.29
N GLN A 147 -3.39 5.97 -0.77
CA GLN A 147 -4.18 6.93 -1.52
C GLN A 147 -3.47 8.29 -1.55
N VAL A 148 -3.01 8.71 -2.72
CA VAL A 148 -2.29 9.98 -2.93
C VAL A 148 -3.19 11.16 -3.29
N GLY A 149 -4.45 10.89 -3.66
CA GLY A 149 -5.37 11.95 -4.08
C GLY A 149 -6.73 11.47 -4.58
N ARG A 150 -7.37 12.31 -5.40
CA ARG A 150 -8.62 12.02 -6.12
C ARG A 150 -8.49 12.50 -7.55
N ALA A 151 -9.01 11.73 -8.50
CA ALA A 151 -8.97 12.06 -9.91
C ALA A 151 -10.01 13.15 -10.28
N ASP A 152 -9.68 13.98 -11.27
CA ASP A 152 -10.57 15.02 -11.80
C ASP A 152 -11.49 14.48 -12.91
N VAL A 153 -12.30 13.49 -12.54
CA VAL A 153 -13.29 12.83 -13.39
C VAL A 153 -14.61 12.67 -12.62
N PRO A 154 -15.75 12.47 -13.31
CA PRO A 154 -17.03 12.25 -12.64
C PRO A 154 -16.95 11.13 -11.61
N GLY A 155 -17.48 11.39 -10.41
CA GLY A 155 -17.39 10.47 -9.26
C GLY A 155 -16.12 10.63 -8.40
N ARG A 156 -15.13 11.41 -8.84
CA ARG A 156 -13.88 11.74 -8.10
C ARG A 156 -13.27 10.55 -7.35
N PRO A 157 -13.00 9.43 -8.05
CA PRO A 157 -12.42 8.24 -7.43
C PRO A 157 -11.03 8.54 -6.86
N GLY A 158 -10.66 7.81 -5.80
CA GLY A 158 -9.32 7.91 -5.21
C GLY A 158 -8.23 7.47 -6.19
N THR A 159 -7.09 8.17 -6.15
CA THR A 159 -5.87 7.79 -6.87
C THR A 159 -4.85 7.21 -5.90
N TYR A 160 -4.12 6.21 -6.37
CA TYR A 160 -3.18 5.41 -5.58
C TYR A 160 -1.75 5.57 -6.09
N GLY A 161 -0.79 5.42 -5.16
CA GLY A 161 0.64 5.44 -5.41
C GLY A 161 1.40 4.56 -4.41
N THR A 162 2.68 4.30 -4.67
CA THR A 162 3.59 3.55 -3.81
C THR A 162 4.07 4.37 -2.64
N THR A 163 4.36 3.72 -1.52
CA THR A 163 4.83 4.35 -0.28
C THR A 163 6.36 4.25 -0.12
N ARG A 164 6.91 4.82 0.96
CA ARG A 164 8.31 4.56 1.35
C ARG A 164 8.58 3.08 1.66
N LEU A 165 7.60 2.38 2.23
CA LEU A 165 7.72 0.95 2.52
C LEU A 165 7.87 0.11 1.24
N PHE A 166 7.31 0.55 0.11
CA PHE A 166 7.59 -0.07 -1.18
C PHE A 166 9.07 0.02 -1.53
N LEU A 167 9.68 1.21 -1.42
CA LEU A 167 11.11 1.40 -1.69
C LEU A 167 11.97 0.52 -0.76
N GLU A 168 11.60 0.43 0.52
CA GLU A 168 12.25 -0.45 1.49
C GLU A 168 12.13 -1.94 1.12
N TYR A 169 10.94 -2.37 0.73
CA TYR A 169 10.67 -3.76 0.36
C TYR A 169 11.49 -4.21 -0.85
N PHE A 170 11.68 -3.32 -1.83
CA PHE A 170 12.43 -3.60 -3.06
C PHE A 170 13.90 -3.17 -2.99
N GLY A 171 14.34 -2.50 -1.92
CA GLY A 171 15.71 -2.05 -1.76
C GLY A 171 16.12 -0.93 -2.72
N LEU A 172 15.19 -0.03 -3.06
CA LEU A 172 15.38 1.08 -3.99
C LEU A 172 15.70 2.38 -3.23
N ARG A 173 16.50 3.29 -3.82
CA ARG A 173 16.70 4.63 -3.24
C ARG A 173 15.49 5.50 -3.53
N GLY A 174 15.06 5.50 -4.79
CA GLY A 174 13.90 6.22 -5.29
C GLY A 174 13.14 5.44 -6.36
N LEU A 175 12.10 6.05 -6.91
CA LEU A 175 11.28 5.45 -7.97
C LEU A 175 11.96 5.51 -9.34
N GLU A 176 12.95 6.38 -9.49
CA GLU A 176 13.85 6.52 -10.62
C GLU A 176 14.77 5.30 -10.81
N ASP A 177 15.03 4.53 -9.75
CA ASP A 177 15.85 3.31 -9.82
C ASP A 177 15.08 2.12 -10.44
N LEU A 178 13.78 2.28 -10.73
CA LEU A 178 12.98 1.23 -11.34
C LEU A 178 13.43 0.96 -12.79
N PRO A 179 13.75 -0.29 -13.15
CA PRO A 179 14.22 -0.62 -14.49
C PRO A 179 13.14 -0.30 -15.55
N ALA A 180 13.54 0.30 -16.67
CA ALA A 180 12.65 0.62 -17.80
C ALA A 180 11.46 1.55 -17.44
N ALA A 181 11.61 2.40 -16.42
CA ALA A 181 10.57 3.36 -16.04
C ALA A 181 10.10 4.24 -17.22
N ASP A 182 11.01 4.64 -18.10
CA ASP A 182 10.68 5.50 -19.25
C ASP A 182 9.93 4.80 -20.39
N GLU A 183 10.20 3.51 -20.62
CA GLU A 183 9.51 2.75 -21.68
C GLU A 183 8.09 2.39 -21.25
N LEU A 184 7.94 1.97 -19.99
CA LEU A 184 6.64 1.60 -19.46
C LEU A 184 5.77 2.83 -19.23
N ARG A 185 6.28 3.98 -18.76
CA ARG A 185 5.49 5.23 -18.57
C ARG A 185 4.85 5.78 -19.85
N ARG A 186 5.36 5.44 -21.05
CA ARG A 186 4.89 5.98 -22.35
C ARG A 186 3.63 5.32 -22.92
N LEU A 187 3.21 4.16 -22.41
CA LEU A 187 1.95 3.53 -22.87
C LEU A 187 0.73 4.33 -22.37
N GLU A 188 0.07 5.07 -23.25
CA GLU A 188 -1.15 5.79 -22.88
C GLU A 188 -2.21 4.82 -22.36
N VAL A 189 -2.61 4.99 -21.09
CA VAL A 189 -3.77 4.28 -20.56
C VAL A 189 -4.99 4.94 -21.18
N PRO A 190 -5.84 4.21 -21.94
CA PRO A 190 -7.06 4.79 -22.47
C PRO A 190 -7.88 5.25 -21.26
N LYS A 191 -8.08 6.56 -21.14
CA LYS A 191 -8.97 7.15 -20.13
C LYS A 191 -10.27 6.34 -20.15
N PRO A 192 -10.71 5.78 -19.00
CA PRO A 192 -11.94 5.01 -18.99
C PRO A 192 -13.02 5.90 -19.62
N PRO A 193 -13.76 5.40 -20.63
CA PRO A 193 -14.89 6.15 -21.15
C PRO A 193 -15.72 6.51 -19.93
N GLY A 194 -15.92 7.82 -19.71
CA GLY A 194 -16.76 8.27 -18.61
C GLY A 194 -18.03 7.44 -18.69
N LEU A 195 -18.43 6.82 -17.58
CA LEU A 195 -19.65 6.03 -17.53
C LEU A 195 -20.80 6.94 -17.99
N MET A 196 -21.09 6.91 -19.29
CA MET A 196 -22.26 7.50 -19.89
C MET A 196 -23.39 6.56 -19.49
N THR A 197 -23.81 6.64 -18.23
CA THR A 197 -25.12 6.17 -17.83
C THR A 197 -26.13 7.14 -18.45
N ALA A 198 -26.42 6.92 -19.72
CA ALA A 198 -27.67 7.20 -20.43
C ALA A 198 -27.32 7.30 -21.92
N GLU A 199 -27.69 6.29 -22.70
CA GLU A 199 -28.09 6.59 -24.07
C GLU A 199 -29.30 7.53 -23.98
N PRO A 200 -29.24 8.75 -24.57
CA PRO A 200 -30.39 9.63 -24.64
C PRO A 200 -31.37 9.05 -25.67
N GLY A 201 -32.12 8.03 -25.25
CA GLY A 201 -33.05 7.29 -26.10
C GLY A 201 -33.81 6.17 -25.40
N LEU A 202 -33.31 5.65 -24.27
CA LEU A 202 -34.01 4.63 -23.47
C LEU A 202 -34.59 5.17 -22.16
N ALA A 203 -35.13 6.38 -22.19
CA ALA A 203 -36.10 6.80 -21.18
C ALA A 203 -37.40 6.01 -21.44
N THR A 204 -37.48 4.76 -20.97
CA THR A 204 -38.78 4.13 -20.73
C THR A 204 -39.52 5.04 -19.76
N ALA A 205 -40.64 5.57 -20.25
CA ALA A 205 -41.55 6.43 -19.53
C ALA A 205 -41.88 5.85 -18.14
N PRO A 206 -42.21 6.71 -17.15
CA PRO A 206 -42.69 6.23 -15.85
C PRO A 206 -43.87 5.27 -16.08
N PRO A 207 -43.96 4.14 -15.36
CA PRO A 207 -45.12 3.28 -15.48
C PRO A 207 -46.37 4.09 -15.15
N GLU A 208 -47.32 4.13 -16.10
CA GLU A 208 -48.64 4.69 -15.87
C GLU A 208 -49.25 4.01 -14.63
N GLN A 209 -49.77 4.84 -13.73
CA GLN A 209 -50.43 4.41 -12.51
C GLN A 209 -51.51 3.37 -12.84
N LEU A 210 -51.33 2.16 -12.34
CA LEU A 210 -52.37 1.13 -12.30
C LEU A 210 -53.56 1.66 -11.52
N THR A 211 -54.55 2.18 -12.24
CA THR A 211 -55.86 2.52 -11.70
C THR A 211 -56.67 1.23 -11.65
N LEU A 212 -56.80 0.63 -10.48
CA LEU A 212 -57.66 -0.53 -10.26
C LEU A 212 -59.12 -0.12 -10.49
N GLN A 213 -59.71 -0.60 -11.57
CA GLN A 213 -61.17 -0.55 -11.75
C GLN A 213 -61.80 -1.73 -10.99
N PRO A 214 -62.83 -1.50 -10.15
CA PRO A 214 -63.58 -2.58 -9.53
C PRO A 214 -64.48 -3.22 -10.58
N THR A 215 -64.18 -4.46 -10.97
CA THR A 215 -65.12 -5.29 -11.73
C THR A 215 -66.21 -5.80 -10.79
N GLY A 216 -67.41 -5.26 -10.94
CA GLY A 216 -68.61 -5.82 -10.33
C GLY A 216 -68.92 -7.20 -10.92
N SER A 217 -69.19 -8.16 -10.05
CA SER A 217 -69.88 -9.39 -10.39
C SER A 217 -71.06 -9.55 -9.43
N ASP A 218 -72.24 -9.21 -9.95
CA ASP A 218 -73.53 -9.65 -9.41
C ASP A 218 -73.62 -11.18 -9.52
N GLY A 219 -74.07 -11.83 -8.45
CA GLY A 219 -74.26 -13.28 -8.39
C GLY A 219 -74.76 -13.75 -7.03
N THR A 220 -76.07 -13.66 -6.85
CA THR A 220 -76.93 -14.03 -5.71
C THR A 220 -76.65 -15.42 -5.07
N PRO A 221 -76.91 -15.62 -3.74
CA PRO A 221 -76.50 -16.81 -2.97
C PRO A 221 -77.61 -17.88 -2.79
N PRO A 222 -77.26 -19.08 -2.29
CA PRO A 222 -78.22 -19.91 -1.52
C PRO A 222 -77.58 -20.44 -0.19
N PRO A 223 -78.30 -21.17 0.70
CA PRO A 223 -78.80 -20.69 2.01
C PRO A 223 -78.08 -21.33 3.23
N PRO A 224 -78.46 -20.99 4.49
CA PRO A 224 -77.67 -21.30 5.69
C PRO A 224 -78.12 -22.57 6.44
N ALA A 225 -77.20 -23.18 7.19
CA ALA A 225 -77.49 -24.15 8.25
C ALA A 225 -76.54 -24.00 9.46
N GLN A 226 -77.05 -23.28 10.46
CA GLN A 226 -77.01 -23.46 11.92
C GLN A 226 -75.82 -24.17 12.61
N SER A 227 -75.13 -23.38 13.44
CA SER A 227 -74.70 -23.57 14.85
C SER A 227 -74.59 -24.97 15.47
N ASP A 228 -73.42 -25.28 16.05
CA ASP A 228 -73.22 -25.59 17.48
C ASP A 228 -71.70 -25.73 17.76
N THR A 229 -71.05 -24.92 18.61
CA THR A 229 -70.99 -24.90 20.09
C THR A 229 -69.85 -25.78 20.68
N ALA A 230 -69.12 -25.16 21.63
CA ALA A 230 -68.31 -25.72 22.72
C ALA A 230 -66.82 -26.07 22.50
N GLY A 231 -65.99 -25.51 23.40
CA GLY A 231 -64.79 -26.20 23.90
C GLY A 231 -63.51 -25.36 24.03
N ALA A 232 -63.47 -24.40 24.94
CA ALA A 232 -62.21 -23.86 25.48
C ALA A 232 -61.67 -24.78 26.62
N PRO A 233 -60.62 -24.37 27.35
CA PRO A 233 -59.18 -24.62 27.16
C PRO A 233 -58.62 -25.55 28.26
N THR A 234 -57.35 -25.97 28.24
CA THR A 234 -56.54 -26.27 29.46
C THR A 234 -55.05 -26.47 29.12
N ALA A 235 -54.17 -25.64 29.68
CA ALA A 235 -52.79 -25.97 30.10
C ALA A 235 -52.86 -26.24 31.63
N PRO A 236 -51.86 -26.80 32.39
CA PRO A 236 -50.43 -26.51 32.30
C PRO A 236 -49.52 -27.72 32.73
N PRO A 237 -48.46 -27.60 33.56
CA PRO A 237 -47.06 -27.86 33.20
C PRO A 237 -46.42 -29.04 33.98
N GLU A 238 -45.21 -29.49 33.62
CA GLU A 238 -44.37 -30.19 34.61
C GLU A 238 -42.89 -30.05 34.27
N GLY A 239 -42.12 -29.61 35.28
CA GLY A 239 -40.68 -29.54 35.25
C GLY A 239 -40.09 -30.41 36.35
N ALA A 240 -38.89 -30.94 36.05
CA ALA A 240 -37.87 -31.45 36.97
C ALA A 240 -38.28 -32.68 37.82
N PRO A 241 -37.36 -33.36 38.54
CA PRO A 241 -36.00 -32.98 38.96
C PRO A 241 -34.89 -33.23 37.94
#